data_AF-A0AA44TCD5-F1
#
_entry.id   AF-A0AA44TCD5-F1
#
_cell.length_a   1.000
_cell.length_b   1.000
_cell.length_c   1.000
_cell.angle_alpha   90.00
_cell.angle_beta   90.00
_cell.angle_gamma   90.00
#
_symmetry.space_group_name_H-M   'P 1'
#
loop_
_entity.id
_entity.type
_entity.pdbx_description
1 polymer ?
#
loop_
_entity_poly.entity_id
_entity_poly.type
_entity_poly.pdbx_seq_one_letter_code
_entity_poly.pdbx_strand_id
1 'polypeptide(L)' 'GAQLHNQYGPTETHVVSQFSLDCNEAEFWPDAPPIGRPIANARLYVLDEHLNPVPVGVAGELYIAGACLARGYLNRPD' A
#
# COMPACT_ATOMS: atom_id res chain seq x y z
N GLY A 1 -1.74 -3.95 26.61
CA GLY A 1 -2.43 -4.45 25.40
C GLY A 1 -1.43 -4.60 24.28
N ALA A 2 -1.78 -5.36 23.25
CA ALA A 2 -1.02 -5.47 22.00
C ALA A 2 -1.71 -4.64 20.91
N GLN A 3 -0.97 -4.32 19.84
CA GLN A 3 -1.51 -3.73 18.61
C GLN A 3 -1.03 -4.56 17.44
N LEU A 4 -1.91 -4.77 16.45
CA LEU A 4 -1.55 -5.39 15.19
C LEU A 4 -1.63 -4.38 14.06
N HIS A 5 -0.62 -4.40 13.18
CA HIS A 5 -0.56 -3.56 12.00
C HIS A 5 -0.36 -4.45 10.78
N ASN A 6 -1.27 -4.38 9.82
CA ASN A 6 -1.07 -4.95 8.50
C ASN A 6 -0.31 -3.92 7.65
N GLN A 7 0.84 -4.28 7.11
CA GLN A 7 1.68 -3.39 6.33
C GLN A 7 1.91 -3.97 4.94
N TYR A 8 1.96 -3.09 3.96
CA TYR A 8 2.22 -3.48 2.58
C TYR A 8 3.27 -2.56 1.96
N GLY A 9 4.12 -3.19 1.16
CA GLY A 9 4.95 -2.54 0.17
C GLY A 9 5.89 -3.55 -0.49
N PRO A 10 6.14 -3.42 -1.80
CA PRO A 10 7.16 -4.20 -2.48
C PRO A 10 8.56 -3.73 -2.08
N THR A 11 9.59 -4.55 -2.32
CA THR A 11 11.00 -4.26 -1.98
C THR A 11 11.49 -2.94 -2.58
N GLU A 12 10.99 -2.59 -3.76
CA GLU A 12 11.25 -1.34 -4.48
C GLU A 12 10.78 -0.10 -3.71
N THR A 13 9.96 -0.28 -2.68
CA THR A 13 9.43 0.81 -1.85
C THR A 13 9.50 0.55 -0.33
N HIS A 14 9.95 -0.64 0.06
CA HIS A 14 9.91 -1.18 1.43
C HIS A 14 8.49 -1.27 2.00
N VAL A 15 8.14 -0.49 3.02
CA VAL A 15 6.77 -0.38 3.55
C VAL A 15 6.20 0.96 3.08
N VAL A 16 5.00 0.96 2.51
CA VAL A 16 4.37 2.17 1.97
C VAL A 16 2.95 2.41 2.44
N SER A 17 2.28 1.39 2.95
CA SER A 17 0.97 1.55 3.55
C SER A 17 0.81 0.70 4.80
N GLN A 18 -0.09 1.16 5.66
CA GLN A 18 -0.43 0.47 6.89
C GLN A 18 -1.92 0.55 7.20
N PHE A 19 -2.43 -0.51 7.83
CA PHE A 19 -3.75 -0.60 8.42
C PHE A 19 -3.62 -1.13 9.86
N SER A 20 -4.09 -0.35 10.83
CA SER A 20 -4.09 -0.76 12.24
C SER A 20 -5.36 -1.53 12.57
N LEU A 21 -5.19 -2.68 13.19
CA LEU A 21 -6.27 -3.56 13.64
C LEU A 21 -6.39 -3.44 15.17
N ASP A 22 -7.57 -3.06 15.65
CA ASP A 22 -7.82 -3.01 17.09
C ASP A 22 -7.93 -4.43 17.65
N CYS A 23 -7.01 -4.79 18.54
CA CYS A 23 -7.00 -6.12 19.16
C CYS A 23 -8.16 -6.34 20.13
N ASN A 24 -8.88 -5.30 20.56
CA ASN A 24 -10.11 -5.45 21.33
C ASN A 24 -11.30 -5.91 20.46
N GLU A 25 -11.20 -5.76 19.13
CA GLU A 25 -12.22 -6.15 18.16
C GLU A 25 -11.76 -7.32 17.29
N ALA A 26 -10.86 -8.16 17.81
CA ALA A 26 -10.22 -9.25 17.05
C ALA A 26 -11.21 -10.25 16.44
N GLU A 27 -12.36 -10.46 17.08
CA GLU A 27 -13.43 -11.34 16.57
C GLU A 27 -14.11 -10.79 15.30
N PHE A 28 -13.96 -9.49 15.02
CA PHE A 28 -14.56 -8.80 13.87
C PHE A 28 -13.55 -8.48 12.76
N TRP A 29 -12.32 -8.97 12.87
CA TRP A 29 -11.32 -8.74 11.83
C TRP A 29 -11.74 -9.41 10.52
N PRO A 30 -11.60 -8.72 9.36
CA PRO A 30 -11.85 -9.35 8.07
C PRO A 30 -10.79 -10.42 7.77
N ASP A 31 -11.19 -11.48 7.06
CA ASP A 31 -10.27 -12.55 6.62
C ASP A 31 -9.11 -12.00 5.78
N ALA A 32 -9.37 -10.93 5.01
CA ALA A 32 -8.40 -10.19 4.23
C ALA A 32 -8.39 -8.71 4.68
N PRO A 33 -7.54 -8.32 5.65
CA PRO A 33 -7.45 -6.94 6.10
C PRO A 33 -6.93 -6.04 4.98
N PRO A 34 -7.43 -4.79 4.87
CA PRO A 34 -6.92 -3.84 3.90
C PRO A 34 -5.42 -3.62 4.04
N ILE A 35 -4.75 -3.33 2.92
CA ILE A 35 -3.35 -2.86 2.94
C ILE A 35 -3.21 -1.43 3.50
N GLY A 36 -4.36 -0.75 3.69
CA GLY A 36 -4.47 0.47 4.46
C GLY A 36 -4.19 1.76 3.68
N ARG A 37 -3.64 2.75 4.39
CA ARG A 37 -3.39 4.10 3.87
C ARG A 37 -1.89 4.35 3.70
N PRO A 38 -1.50 5.23 2.76
CA PRO A 38 -0.10 5.59 2.57
C PRO A 38 0.52 6.13 3.86
N ILE A 39 1.76 5.73 4.13
CA ILE A 39 2.58 6.33 5.18
C ILE A 39 3.05 7.73 4.77
N ALA A 40 3.66 8.46 5.71
CA ALA A 40 4.18 9.79 5.44
C ALA A 40 5.12 9.80 4.22
N ASN A 41 4.93 10.80 3.35
CA ASN A 41 5.70 11.00 2.12
C ASN A 41 5.58 9.91 1.05
N ALA A 42 4.67 8.95 1.22
CA ALA A 42 4.25 8.00 0.18
C ALA A 42 2.90 8.42 -0.40
N ARG A 43 2.64 8.05 -1.66
CA ARG A 43 1.36 8.24 -2.36
C ARG A 43 1.02 6.95 -3.08
N LEU A 44 -0.25 6.59 -3.05
CA LEU A 44 -0.79 5.43 -3.74
C LEU A 44 -1.85 5.89 -4.74
N TYR A 45 -1.83 5.30 -5.93
CA TYR A 45 -2.85 5.51 -6.95
C TYR A 45 -3.32 4.14 -7.46
N VAL A 46 -4.62 4.03 -7.72
CA VAL A 46 -5.18 2.88 -8.43
C VAL A 46 -5.58 3.38 -9.81
N LEU A 47 -4.90 2.91 -10.85
CA LEU A 47 -4.98 3.44 -12.21
C LEU A 47 -5.59 2.44 -13.19
N ASP A 48 -6.23 2.94 -14.24
CA ASP A 48 -6.64 2.16 -15.41
C ASP A 48 -5.48 2.00 -16.42
N GLU A 49 -5.74 1.29 -17.52
CA GLU A 49 -4.78 1.05 -18.61
C GLU A 49 -4.32 2.32 -19.35
N HIS A 50 -5.03 3.44 -19.15
CA HIS A 50 -4.70 4.75 -19.70
C HIS A 50 -4.06 5.68 -18.67
N LEU A 51 -3.64 5.14 -17.51
CA LEU A 51 -3.02 5.84 -16.39
C LEU A 51 -3.92 6.89 -15.71
N ASN A 52 -5.24 6.75 -15.81
CA ASN A 52 -6.18 7.60 -15.08
C ASN A 52 -6.59 6.95 -13.76
N PRO A 53 -6.80 7.73 -12.68
CA PRO A 53 -7.33 7.20 -11.43
C PRO A 53 -8.71 6.57 -11.60
N VAL A 54 -8.88 5.35 -11.12
CA VAL A 54 -10.18 4.66 -11.16
C VAL A 54 -11.09 5.16 -10.03
N PRO A 55 -12.42 5.09 -10.21
CA PRO A 55 -13.38 5.38 -9.13
C PRO A 55 -13.23 4.45 -7.92
N VAL A 56 -13.66 4.91 -6.75
CA VAL A 56 -13.66 4.09 -5.53
C VAL A 56 -14.48 2.80 -5.74
N GLY A 57 -13.88 1.67 -5.38
CA GLY A 57 -14.50 0.34 -5.52
C GLY A 57 -14.27 -0.34 -6.87
N VAL A 58 -13.67 0.34 -7.84
CA VAL A 58 -13.27 -0.23 -9.13
C VAL A 58 -11.83 -0.75 -9.03
N ALA A 59 -11.58 -1.95 -9.57
CA ALA A 59 -10.25 -2.52 -9.62
C ALA A 59 -9.37 -1.81 -10.67
N GLY A 60 -8.09 -1.67 -10.36
CA GLY A 60 -7.06 -1.13 -11.25
C GLY A 60 -5.67 -1.49 -10.75
N GLU A 61 -4.65 -1.03 -11.44
CA GLU A 61 -3.26 -1.28 -11.07
C GLU A 61 -2.78 -0.31 -9.99
N LEU A 62 -2.06 -0.83 -8.99
CA LEU A 62 -1.53 -0.04 -7.89
C LEU A 62 -0.19 0.58 -8.27
N TYR A 63 -0.12 1.91 -8.28
CA TYR A 63 1.09 2.70 -8.48
C TYR A 63 1.50 3.39 -7.18
N ILE A 64 2.80 3.39 -6.91
CA ILE A 64 3.38 3.96 -5.70
C ILE A 64 4.32 5.10 -6.09
N ALA A 65 4.24 6.21 -5.37
CA ALA A 65 5.11 7.36 -5.58
C ALA A 65 5.56 8.00 -4.26
N GLY A 66 6.62 8.80 -4.32
CA GLY A 66 7.09 9.59 -3.19
C GLY A 66 8.50 9.20 -2.74
N ALA A 67 8.84 9.57 -1.51
CA ALA A 67 10.20 9.43 -0.98
C ALA A 67 10.60 7.97 -0.68
N CYS A 68 9.65 7.04 -0.71
CA CYS A 68 9.86 5.63 -0.45
C CYS A 68 10.49 4.87 -1.64
N LEU A 69 10.51 5.45 -2.84
CA LEU A 69 11.00 4.78 -4.04
C LEU A 69 12.50 4.44 -3.93
N ALA A 70 12.85 3.21 -4.25
CA ALA A 70 14.22 2.80 -4.48
C ALA A 70 14.82 3.59 -5.64
N ARG A 71 16.16 3.60 -5.72
CA ARG A 71 16.89 4.27 -6.80
C ARG A 71 16.72 3.58 -8.17
N GLY A 72 16.06 2.42 -8.21
CA GLY A 72 15.99 1.53 -9.36
C GLY A 72 16.74 0.22 -9.10
N TYR A 73 16.77 -0.64 -10.11
CA TYR A 73 17.48 -1.91 -10.05
C TYR A 73 18.97 -1.73 -10.30
N LEU A 74 19.80 -2.38 -9.50
CA LEU A 74 21.26 -2.31 -9.66
C LEU A 74 21.67 -2.93 -11.00
N ASN A 75 22.47 -2.19 -11.79
CA ASN A 75 22.95 -2.60 -13.12
C ASN A 75 21.85 -2.86 -14.17
N ARG A 76 20.69 -2.22 -14.01
CA ARG A 76 19.53 -2.31 -14.91
C ARG A 76 18.88 -0.92 -15.07
N PRO A 77 19.41 -0.07 -15.95
CA PRO A 77 18.88 1.28 -16.20
C PRO A 77 17.70 1.33 -17.19
N ASP A 78 17.43 0.21 -17.88
CA ASP A 78 16.34 -0.02 -18.83
C ASP A 78 15.05 -0.49 -18.15
#